data_AF-A0A1F9SL49-F1
#
_entry.id   AF-A0A1F9SL49-F1
#
_cell.length_a   1.000
_cell.length_b   1.000
_cell.length_c   1.000
_cell.angle_alpha   90.00
_cell.angle_beta   90.00
_cell.angle_gamma   90.00
#
_symmetry.space_group_name_H-M   'P 1'
#
loop_
_entity.id
_entity.type
_entity.pdbx_description
1 polymer ?
#
loop_
_entity_poly.entity_id
_entity_poly.type
_entity_poly.pdbx_seq_one_letter_code
_entity_poly.pdbx_strand_id
1 'polypeptide(L)'
;MKREYYSASIPAFCATTTEKVVGFLTTGSAAAGFPVEPTQTGAWVQQIEILQSALQGKEGKVYFEYSIPRMGQRIDVLLIMGPVIFVLEFKVGAKEFTSYAIDQVVDYALDLKNFHETSHKQIIAPILIATEAAAGLFAVSATASEPTLLDPIKCSSSQLPAVLQAILQFATGPKINPTDWENGRYCPTPTIVEAAMALYRGHSE
;
A
#
# COMPACT_ATOMS: atom_id res chain seq x y z
N MET A 1 6.45 -15.80 5.81
CA MET A 1 7.55 -14.87 5.46
C MET A 1 7.04 -13.46 5.67
N LYS A 2 7.80 -12.59 6.34
CA LYS A 2 7.42 -11.18 6.55
C LYS A 2 7.42 -10.46 5.19
N ARG A 3 6.36 -9.75 4.84
CA ARG A 3 6.20 -9.13 3.50
C ARG A 3 6.68 -7.67 3.49
N GLU A 4 6.86 -7.09 4.66
CA GLU A 4 7.23 -5.72 4.90
C GLU A 4 8.57 -5.57 5.60
N TYR A 5 9.24 -4.43 5.42
CA TYR A 5 10.46 -4.14 6.17
C TYR A 5 10.14 -3.62 7.57
N TYR A 6 9.12 -2.77 7.68
CA TYR A 6 8.65 -2.23 8.95
C TYR A 6 7.12 -2.29 9.03
N SER A 7 6.60 -2.66 10.20
CA SER A 7 5.18 -2.53 10.53
C SER A 7 4.99 -2.21 11.99
N ALA A 8 3.95 -1.43 12.28
CA ALA A 8 3.55 -1.07 13.64
C ALA A 8 2.08 -0.64 13.67
N SER A 9 1.46 -0.63 14.84
CA SER A 9 0.22 0.12 15.00
C SER A 9 0.47 1.60 14.71
N ILE A 10 -0.53 2.31 14.20
CA ILE A 10 -0.38 3.75 13.89
C ILE A 10 0.07 4.56 15.12
N PRO A 11 -0.47 4.35 16.33
CA PRO A 11 0.02 5.04 17.53
C PRO A 11 1.50 4.75 17.83
N ALA A 12 1.94 3.49 17.68
CA ALA A 12 3.33 3.13 17.91
C ALA A 12 4.27 3.72 16.85
N PHE A 13 3.84 3.74 15.58
CA PHE A 13 4.57 4.40 14.49
C PHE A 13 4.72 5.91 14.73
N CYS A 14 3.64 6.58 15.15
CA CYS A 14 3.65 8.02 15.46
C CYS A 14 4.51 8.35 16.69
N ALA A 15 4.70 7.41 17.62
CA ALA A 15 5.57 7.56 18.79
C ALA A 15 7.03 7.16 18.53
N THR A 16 7.33 6.52 17.40
CA THR A 16 8.68 6.09 17.04
C THR A 16 9.38 7.21 16.29
N THR A 17 10.65 7.51 16.60
CA THR A 17 11.37 8.58 15.88
C THR A 17 11.67 8.17 14.44
N THR A 18 11.75 9.14 13.54
CA THR A 18 12.03 8.92 12.12
C THR A 18 13.30 8.08 11.91
N GLU A 19 14.36 8.37 12.65
CA GLU A 19 15.65 7.66 12.54
C GLU A 19 15.52 6.18 12.90
N LYS A 20 14.69 5.85 13.89
CA LYS A 20 14.43 4.45 14.27
C LYS A 20 13.66 3.71 13.18
N VAL A 21 12.63 4.35 12.60
CA VAL A 21 11.88 3.75 11.49
C VAL A 21 12.80 3.52 10.30
N VAL A 22 13.60 4.52 9.92
CA VAL A 22 14.63 4.39 8.87
C VAL A 22 15.60 3.24 9.18
N GLY A 23 16.06 3.09 10.42
CA GLY A 23 16.92 1.97 10.82
C GLY A 23 16.28 0.59 10.59
N PHE A 24 14.98 0.45 10.83
CA PHE A 24 14.24 -0.78 10.51
C PHE A 24 14.15 -1.01 9.00
N LEU A 25 13.89 0.04 8.20
CA LEU A 25 13.81 -0.05 6.74
C LEU A 25 15.15 -0.46 6.12
N THR A 26 16.25 0.17 6.56
CA THR A 26 17.61 -0.18 6.13
C THR A 26 17.93 -1.63 6.46
N THR A 27 17.58 -2.09 7.66
CA THR A 27 17.77 -3.49 8.07
C THR A 27 16.95 -4.45 7.21
N GLY A 28 15.69 -4.11 6.93
CA GLY A 28 14.80 -4.90 6.08
C GLY A 28 15.29 -4.99 4.63
N SER A 29 15.75 -3.87 4.06
CA SER A 29 16.33 -3.81 2.72
C SER A 29 17.57 -4.70 2.62
N ALA A 30 18.49 -4.59 3.58
CA ALA A 30 19.69 -5.41 3.63
C ALA A 30 19.37 -6.91 3.76
N ALA A 31 18.39 -7.29 4.60
CA ALA A 31 17.95 -8.67 4.75
C ALA A 31 17.32 -9.25 3.46
N ALA A 32 16.74 -8.38 2.63
CA ALA A 32 16.22 -8.74 1.32
C ALA A 32 17.27 -8.69 0.19
N GLY A 33 18.53 -8.35 0.52
CA GLY A 33 19.64 -8.33 -0.44
C GLY A 33 19.71 -7.07 -1.31
N PHE A 34 19.01 -5.99 -0.94
CA PHE A 34 18.99 -4.75 -1.69
C PHE A 34 19.87 -3.67 -1.02
N PRO A 35 20.82 -3.07 -1.75
CA PRO A 35 21.63 -1.96 -1.24
C PRO A 35 20.73 -0.73 -1.01
N VAL A 36 21.03 0.02 0.05
CA VAL A 36 20.30 1.25 0.39
C VAL A 36 21.12 2.45 -0.07
N GLU A 37 20.57 3.18 -1.02
CA GLU A 37 21.18 4.41 -1.52
C GLU A 37 20.81 5.62 -0.64
N PRO A 38 21.64 6.69 -0.59
CA PRO A 38 21.33 7.90 0.19
C PRO A 38 20.02 8.56 -0.22
N THR A 39 19.68 8.53 -1.52
CA THR A 39 18.42 9.06 -2.05
C THR A 39 17.20 8.30 -1.52
N GLN A 40 17.31 6.98 -1.35
CA GLN A 40 16.25 6.15 -0.78
C GLN A 40 16.03 6.47 0.70
N THR A 41 17.12 6.65 1.45
CA THR A 41 17.04 7.06 2.86
C THR A 41 16.36 8.42 3.01
N GLY A 42 16.72 9.38 2.16
CA GLY A 42 16.08 10.70 2.14
C GLY A 42 14.59 10.64 1.78
N ALA A 43 14.21 9.76 0.83
CA ALA A 43 12.82 9.52 0.49
C ALA A 43 12.04 8.94 1.68
N TRP A 44 12.58 7.94 2.38
CA TRP A 44 11.94 7.36 3.56
C TRP A 44 11.73 8.39 4.66
N VAL A 45 12.72 9.24 4.96
CA VAL A 45 12.57 10.32 5.96
C VAL A 45 11.36 11.19 5.63
N GLN A 46 11.26 11.66 4.39
CA GLN A 46 10.14 12.52 3.99
C GLN A 46 8.79 11.79 4.04
N GLN A 47 8.73 10.53 3.61
CA GLN A 47 7.52 9.69 3.69
C GLN A 47 7.06 9.51 5.14
N ILE A 48 7.99 9.20 6.05
CA ILE A 48 7.71 8.98 7.48
C ILE A 48 7.17 10.25 8.11
N GLU A 49 7.80 11.41 7.89
CA GLU A 49 7.36 12.68 8.46
C GLU A 49 5.97 13.10 7.97
N ILE A 50 5.71 12.97 6.67
CA ILE A 50 4.38 13.22 6.09
C ILE A 50 3.33 12.31 6.73
N LEU A 51 3.63 11.01 6.88
CA LEU A 51 2.69 10.05 7.43
C LEU A 51 2.46 10.24 8.93
N GLN A 52 3.51 10.49 9.71
CA GLN A 52 3.36 10.74 11.15
C GLN A 52 2.50 11.97 11.39
N SER A 53 2.64 13.02 10.58
CA SER A 53 1.77 14.19 10.63
C SER A 53 0.32 13.83 10.26
N ALA A 54 0.12 13.10 9.16
CA ALA A 54 -1.20 12.77 8.66
C ALA A 54 -1.97 11.73 9.50
N LEU A 55 -1.27 10.93 10.29
CA LEU A 55 -1.82 9.82 11.06
C LEU A 55 -1.94 10.09 12.57
N GLN A 56 -1.55 11.27 13.05
CA GLN A 56 -1.73 11.63 14.46
C GLN A 56 -3.17 11.40 14.94
N GLY A 57 -3.31 10.73 16.09
CA GLY A 57 -4.60 10.42 16.70
C GLY A 57 -5.47 9.42 15.93
N LYS A 58 -4.93 8.74 14.91
CA LYS A 58 -5.64 7.68 14.17
C LYS A 58 -5.29 6.29 14.68
N GLU A 59 -6.20 5.36 14.43
CA GLU A 59 -6.07 3.94 14.77
C GLU A 59 -5.90 3.10 13.51
N GLY A 60 -5.12 2.04 13.60
CA GLY A 60 -4.85 1.15 12.48
C GLY A 60 -3.45 0.56 12.51
N LYS A 61 -3.00 0.05 11.38
CA LYS A 61 -1.66 -0.51 11.20
C LYS A 61 -1.01 0.06 9.94
N VAL A 62 0.29 0.33 10.03
CA VAL A 62 1.13 0.78 8.93
C VAL A 62 2.14 -0.31 8.56
N TYR A 63 2.41 -0.44 7.27
CA TYR A 63 3.44 -1.30 6.71
C TYR A 63 4.23 -0.47 5.70
N PHE A 64 5.54 -0.43 5.85
CA PHE A 64 6.43 0.20 4.89
C PHE A 64 7.12 -0.88 4.07
N GLU A 65 7.32 -0.57 2.79
CA GLU A 65 7.97 -1.44 1.82
C GLU A 65 7.25 -2.80 1.86
N TYR A 66 5.97 -2.85 1.49
CA TYR A 66 5.15 -4.06 1.52
C TYR A 66 5.27 -4.82 0.20
N SER A 67 5.60 -6.12 0.26
CA SER A 67 6.00 -6.88 -0.93
C SER A 67 4.78 -7.31 -1.73
N ILE A 68 4.88 -7.15 -3.05
CA ILE A 68 3.94 -7.65 -4.04
C ILE A 68 4.65 -8.75 -4.84
N PRO A 69 4.56 -10.03 -4.40
CA PRO A 69 5.40 -11.10 -4.93
C PRO A 69 5.29 -11.31 -6.43
N ARG A 70 4.08 -11.17 -7.00
CA ARG A 70 3.83 -11.38 -8.43
C ARG A 70 4.58 -10.36 -9.30
N MET A 71 4.74 -9.14 -8.82
CA MET A 71 5.38 -8.05 -9.56
C MET A 71 6.88 -7.91 -9.27
N GLY A 72 7.39 -8.59 -8.23
CA GLY A 72 8.75 -8.35 -7.74
C GLY A 72 8.97 -6.91 -7.26
N GLN A 73 7.89 -6.22 -6.88
CA GLN A 73 7.88 -4.81 -6.47
C GLN A 73 7.38 -4.68 -5.03
N ARG A 74 7.45 -3.47 -4.49
CA ARG A 74 7.03 -3.13 -3.14
C ARG A 74 6.14 -1.89 -3.19
N ILE A 75 5.06 -1.91 -2.41
CA ILE A 75 4.29 -0.70 -2.12
C ILE A 75 5.10 0.10 -1.11
N ASP A 76 5.28 1.40 -1.35
CA ASP A 76 5.96 2.29 -0.41
C ASP A 76 5.34 2.19 0.98
N VAL A 77 4.03 2.43 1.08
CA VAL A 77 3.28 2.31 2.34
C VAL A 77 1.90 1.70 2.12
N LEU A 78 1.58 0.71 2.94
CA LEU A 78 0.23 0.17 3.09
C LEU A 78 -0.33 0.55 4.45
N LEU A 79 -1.57 1.03 4.49
CA LEU A 79 -2.28 1.29 5.75
C LEU A 79 -3.53 0.43 5.84
N ILE A 80 -3.84 -0.04 7.04
CA ILE A 80 -5.13 -0.63 7.37
C ILE A 80 -5.79 0.25 8.41
N MET A 81 -6.89 0.91 8.05
CA MET A 81 -7.69 1.73 8.95
C MET A 81 -9.18 1.49 8.67
N GLY A 82 -9.96 1.21 9.73
CA GLY A 82 -11.38 0.89 9.56
C GLY A 82 -11.59 -0.26 8.57
N PRO A 83 -12.52 -0.14 7.61
CA PRO A 83 -12.78 -1.16 6.58
C PRO A 83 -11.87 -1.04 5.33
N VAL A 84 -10.81 -0.20 5.37
CA VAL A 84 -10.06 0.19 4.17
C VAL A 84 -8.60 -0.23 4.24
N ILE A 85 -8.10 -0.74 3.12
CA ILE A 85 -6.68 -0.93 2.80
C ILE A 85 -6.25 0.25 1.91
N PHE A 86 -5.35 1.09 2.42
CA PHE A 86 -4.79 2.18 1.63
C PHE A 86 -3.47 1.72 1.02
N VAL A 87 -3.31 1.92 -0.27
CA VAL A 87 -2.08 1.64 -1.02
C VAL A 87 -1.48 2.98 -1.42
N LEU A 88 -0.41 3.38 -0.75
CA LEU A 88 0.20 4.69 -0.93
C LEU A 88 1.49 4.52 -1.75
N GLU A 89 1.58 5.28 -2.83
CA GLU A 89 2.79 5.43 -3.64
C GLU A 89 3.27 6.88 -3.54
N PHE A 90 4.51 7.08 -3.12
CA PHE A 90 5.11 8.39 -2.97
C PHE A 90 6.04 8.72 -4.13
N LYS A 91 5.87 9.91 -4.70
CA LYS A 91 6.82 10.55 -5.60
C LYS A 91 7.45 11.75 -4.89
N VAL A 92 8.55 11.48 -4.20
CA VAL A 92 9.37 12.46 -3.46
C VAL A 92 9.96 13.49 -4.43
N GLY A 93 9.80 14.78 -4.13
CA GLY A 93 10.18 15.90 -4.99
C GLY A 93 9.27 16.17 -6.20
N ALA A 94 8.28 15.31 -6.47
CA ALA A 94 7.42 15.46 -7.64
C ALA A 94 6.37 16.55 -7.43
N LYS A 95 6.13 17.34 -8.49
CA LYS A 95 5.11 18.40 -8.56
C LYS A 95 3.89 18.02 -9.40
N GLU A 96 4.00 16.93 -10.14
CA GLU A 96 3.00 16.45 -11.09
C GLU A 96 2.75 14.95 -10.89
N PHE A 97 1.60 14.50 -11.38
CA PHE A 97 1.15 13.12 -11.31
C PHE A 97 1.31 12.47 -12.69
N THR A 98 2.37 11.71 -12.90
CA THR A 98 2.62 11.04 -14.18
C THR A 98 1.68 9.86 -14.37
N SER A 99 1.32 9.54 -15.63
CA SER A 99 0.52 8.34 -15.93
C SER A 99 1.17 7.07 -15.38
N TYR A 100 2.49 6.94 -15.55
CA TYR A 100 3.25 5.82 -15.02
C TYR A 100 3.09 5.63 -13.51
N ALA A 101 3.13 6.71 -12.73
CA ALA A 101 2.97 6.64 -11.28
C ALA A 101 1.52 6.30 -10.87
N ILE A 102 0.54 6.72 -11.67
CA ILE A 102 -0.87 6.35 -11.48
C ILE A 102 -1.05 4.86 -11.79
N ASP A 103 -0.54 4.38 -12.91
CA ASP A 103 -0.61 2.99 -13.32
C ASP A 103 0.04 2.08 -12.27
N GLN A 104 1.19 2.49 -11.73
CA GLN A 104 1.91 1.74 -10.68
C GLN A 104 1.07 1.54 -9.42
N VAL A 105 0.44 2.60 -8.87
CA VAL A 105 -0.38 2.46 -7.65
C VAL A 105 -1.67 1.68 -7.91
N VAL A 106 -2.23 1.80 -9.11
CA VAL A 106 -3.39 1.01 -9.56
C VAL A 106 -3.02 -0.47 -9.66
N ASP A 107 -1.87 -0.79 -10.25
CA ASP A 107 -1.39 -2.17 -10.38
C ASP A 107 -1.19 -2.82 -9.01
N TYR A 108 -0.65 -2.10 -8.03
CA TYR A 108 -0.53 -2.60 -6.65
C TYR A 108 -1.89 -2.88 -6.01
N ALA A 109 -2.86 -1.97 -6.18
CA ALA A 109 -4.20 -2.16 -5.65
C ALA A 109 -4.92 -3.35 -6.31
N LEU A 110 -4.78 -3.49 -7.63
CA LEU A 110 -5.30 -4.64 -8.39
C LEU A 110 -4.62 -5.95 -7.98
N ASP A 111 -3.32 -5.92 -7.69
CA ASP A 111 -2.58 -7.10 -7.29
C ASP A 111 -3.10 -7.63 -5.95
N LEU A 112 -3.22 -6.77 -4.94
CA LEU A 112 -3.83 -7.14 -3.66
C LEU A 112 -5.26 -7.62 -3.85
N LYS A 113 -6.07 -6.89 -4.63
CA LYS A 113 -7.47 -7.21 -4.88
C LYS A 113 -7.67 -8.60 -5.46
N ASN A 114 -6.80 -9.01 -6.38
CA ASN A 114 -6.98 -10.25 -7.13
C ASN A 114 -6.21 -11.43 -6.54
N PHE A 115 -5.06 -11.18 -5.90
CA PHE A 115 -4.13 -12.25 -5.50
C PHE A 115 -3.89 -12.35 -3.99
N HIS A 116 -4.32 -11.39 -3.18
CA HIS A 116 -4.25 -11.51 -1.72
C HIS A 116 -5.62 -11.87 -1.14
N GLU A 117 -5.77 -13.13 -0.70
CA GLU A 117 -7.05 -13.76 -0.29
C GLU A 117 -7.88 -12.90 0.68
N THR A 118 -7.25 -12.31 1.69
CA THR A 118 -7.92 -11.50 2.71
C THR A 118 -8.26 -10.08 2.26
N SER A 119 -7.80 -9.66 1.08
CA SER A 119 -8.10 -8.35 0.46
C SER A 119 -9.26 -8.42 -0.52
N HIS A 120 -9.65 -9.62 -0.98
CA HIS A 120 -10.65 -9.81 -2.04
C HIS A 120 -11.99 -9.10 -1.78
N LYS A 121 -12.41 -8.95 -0.52
CA LYS A 121 -13.68 -8.32 -0.14
C LYS A 121 -13.50 -6.96 0.53
N GLN A 122 -12.27 -6.49 0.68
CA GLN A 122 -11.97 -5.24 1.39
C GLN A 122 -11.99 -4.07 0.42
N ILE A 123 -12.28 -2.88 0.95
CA ILE A 123 -12.14 -1.66 0.17
C ILE A 123 -10.66 -1.34 0.04
N ILE A 124 -10.18 -1.18 -1.20
CA ILE A 124 -8.79 -0.84 -1.50
C ILE A 124 -8.75 0.55 -2.14
N ALA A 125 -7.96 1.43 -1.55
CA ALA A 125 -7.83 2.82 -1.95
C ALA A 125 -6.40 3.11 -2.44
N PRO A 126 -6.17 3.13 -3.77
CA PRO A 126 -4.91 3.58 -4.34
C PRO A 126 -4.74 5.10 -4.20
N ILE A 127 -3.64 5.54 -3.59
CA ILE A 127 -3.32 6.95 -3.40
C ILE A 127 -1.92 7.23 -3.95
N LEU A 128 -1.85 8.12 -4.93
CA LEU A 128 -0.59 8.65 -5.44
C LEU A 128 -0.27 10.00 -4.79
N ILE A 129 0.88 10.09 -4.14
CA ILE A 129 1.32 11.25 -3.37
C ILE A 129 2.50 11.92 -4.08
N ALA A 130 2.27 13.11 -4.63
CA ALA A 130 3.34 13.96 -5.16
C ALA A 130 3.69 15.01 -4.10
N THR A 131 4.87 14.87 -3.49
CA THR A 131 5.20 15.56 -2.23
C THR A 131 5.35 17.09 -2.36
N GLU A 132 5.67 17.59 -3.56
CA GLU A 132 5.79 19.02 -3.89
C GLU A 132 4.66 19.52 -4.80
N ALA A 133 3.64 18.71 -5.08
CA ALA A 133 2.50 19.15 -5.87
C ALA A 133 1.67 20.19 -5.11
N ALA A 134 1.08 21.14 -5.86
CA ALA A 134 0.09 22.04 -5.30
C ALA A 134 -1.18 21.25 -4.89
N ALA A 135 -1.85 21.70 -3.83
CA ALA A 135 -3.12 21.12 -3.44
C ALA A 135 -4.16 21.34 -4.56
N GLY A 136 -4.82 20.26 -4.98
CA GLY A 136 -5.83 20.27 -6.05
C GLY A 136 -7.21 19.82 -5.57
N LEU A 137 -8.18 19.73 -6.47
CA LEU A 137 -9.42 19.02 -6.15
C LEU A 137 -9.18 17.52 -6.18
N PHE A 138 -9.78 16.79 -5.25
CA PHE A 138 -9.85 15.33 -5.27
C PHE A 138 -11.28 14.86 -5.09
N ALA A 139 -11.57 13.67 -5.58
CA ALA A 139 -12.85 13.00 -5.40
C ALA A 139 -12.58 11.57 -4.94
N VAL A 140 -13.53 11.02 -4.19
CA VAL A 140 -13.54 9.61 -3.83
C VAL A 140 -14.66 8.95 -4.61
N SER A 141 -14.29 8.04 -5.50
CA SER A 141 -15.21 7.25 -6.32
C SER A 141 -14.69 5.82 -6.42
N ALA A 142 -15.58 4.91 -6.82
CA ALA A 142 -15.24 3.51 -7.02
C ALA A 142 -15.46 3.11 -8.48
N THR A 143 -14.69 2.12 -8.92
CA THR A 143 -14.83 1.55 -10.25
C THR A 143 -16.21 0.91 -10.37
N ALA A 144 -16.97 1.24 -11.42
CA ALA A 144 -18.34 0.73 -11.59
C ALA A 144 -18.42 -0.82 -11.60
N SER A 145 -17.43 -1.49 -12.17
CA SER A 145 -17.35 -2.95 -12.23
C SER A 145 -16.78 -3.60 -10.96
N GLU A 146 -16.16 -2.83 -10.07
CA GLU A 146 -15.53 -3.33 -8.84
C GLU A 146 -15.69 -2.29 -7.71
N PRO A 147 -16.85 -2.26 -7.02
CA PRO A 147 -17.18 -1.22 -6.05
C PRO A 147 -16.27 -1.16 -4.82
N THR A 148 -15.46 -2.20 -4.59
CA THR A 148 -14.49 -2.24 -3.48
C THR A 148 -13.09 -1.82 -3.91
N LEU A 149 -12.87 -1.48 -5.18
CA LEU A 149 -11.64 -0.84 -5.65
C LEU A 149 -11.93 0.62 -6.03
N LEU A 150 -11.34 1.53 -5.28
CA LEU A 150 -11.49 2.96 -5.53
C LEU A 150 -10.66 3.40 -6.73
N ASP A 151 -11.13 4.43 -7.43
CA ASP A 151 -10.35 5.11 -8.45
C ASP A 151 -9.10 5.75 -7.82
N PRO A 152 -7.95 5.82 -8.52
CA PRO A 152 -6.72 6.37 -7.96
C PRO A 152 -6.87 7.82 -7.53
N ILE A 153 -6.62 8.09 -6.26
CA ILE A 153 -6.66 9.44 -5.69
C ILE A 153 -5.27 10.07 -5.80
N LYS A 154 -5.21 11.21 -6.48
CA LYS A 154 -4.01 12.05 -6.56
C LYS A 154 -4.06 13.10 -5.48
N CYS A 155 -3.03 13.21 -4.65
CA CYS A 155 -2.97 14.26 -3.64
C CYS A 155 -1.56 14.76 -3.37
N SER A 156 -1.47 16.02 -2.94
CA SER A 156 -0.23 16.53 -2.36
C SER A 156 -0.04 16.01 -0.92
N SER A 157 1.16 16.20 -0.38
CA SER A 157 1.49 15.89 1.02
C SER A 157 0.54 16.56 2.01
N SER A 158 0.17 17.83 1.76
CA SER A 158 -0.73 18.60 2.63
C SER A 158 -2.19 18.14 2.61
N GLN A 159 -2.61 17.42 1.56
CA GLN A 159 -3.98 16.94 1.41
C GLN A 159 -4.21 15.54 1.98
N LEU A 160 -3.14 14.79 2.25
CA LEU A 160 -3.21 13.41 2.72
C LEU A 160 -4.16 13.21 3.91
N PRO A 161 -4.16 14.06 4.97
CA PRO A 161 -5.09 13.87 6.10
C PRO A 161 -6.56 13.93 5.68
N ALA A 162 -6.91 14.88 4.79
CA ALA A 162 -8.27 15.07 4.31
C ALA A 162 -8.70 13.94 3.36
N VAL A 163 -7.79 13.46 2.51
CA VAL A 163 -8.02 12.32 1.61
C VAL A 163 -8.30 11.05 2.41
N LEU A 164 -7.46 10.73 3.41
CA LEU A 164 -7.66 9.56 4.26
C LEU A 164 -9.02 9.62 4.98
N GLN A 165 -9.40 10.79 5.49
CA GLN A 165 -10.69 10.98 6.15
C GLN A 165 -11.87 10.82 5.19
N ALA A 166 -11.81 11.42 4.00
CA ALA A 166 -12.87 11.31 2.99
C ALA A 166 -13.08 9.86 2.55
N ILE A 167 -12.00 9.10 2.37
CA ILE A 167 -12.07 7.68 2.03
C ILE A 167 -12.69 6.87 3.16
N LEU A 168 -12.31 7.12 4.43
CA LEU A 168 -12.92 6.46 5.58
C LEU A 168 -14.42 6.76 5.73
N GLN A 169 -14.86 7.96 5.34
CA GLN A 169 -16.27 8.35 5.35
C GLN A 169 -17.05 7.74 4.19
N PHE A 170 -16.41 7.58 3.03
CA PHE A 170 -16.99 6.90 1.86
C PHE A 170 -17.15 5.40 2.10
N ALA A 171 -16.17 4.80 2.78
CA ALA A 171 -16.09 3.36 2.94
C ALA A 171 -17.12 2.82 3.93
N THR A 172 -17.79 1.73 3.55
CA THR A 172 -18.72 0.98 4.40
C THR A 172 -18.21 -0.44 4.59
N GLY A 173 -18.35 -0.99 5.80
CA GLY A 173 -18.00 -2.38 6.07
C GLY A 173 -17.45 -2.58 7.48
N PRO A 174 -17.17 -3.84 7.85
CA PRO A 174 -16.55 -4.15 9.13
C PRO A 174 -15.10 -3.67 9.17
N LYS A 175 -14.63 -3.30 10.36
CA LYS A 175 -13.21 -3.00 10.59
C LYS A 175 -12.36 -4.23 10.25
N ILE A 176 -11.30 -4.02 9.47
CA ILE A 176 -10.32 -5.05 9.16
C ILE A 176 -9.50 -5.35 10.41
N ASN A 177 -9.35 -6.63 10.75
CA ASN A 177 -8.33 -7.08 11.70
C ASN A 177 -6.99 -7.22 10.96
N PRO A 178 -5.97 -6.41 11.28
CA PRO A 178 -4.69 -6.46 10.56
C PRO A 178 -3.99 -7.82 10.66
N THR A 179 -4.11 -8.52 11.80
CA THR A 179 -3.50 -9.85 11.98
C THR A 179 -4.16 -10.90 11.09
N ASP A 180 -5.49 -10.87 10.98
CA ASP A 180 -6.21 -11.80 10.10
C ASP A 180 -5.88 -11.49 8.63
N TRP A 181 -5.81 -10.20 8.28
CA TRP A 181 -5.46 -9.76 6.94
C TRP A 181 -4.05 -10.21 6.53
N GLU A 182 -3.05 -10.07 7.40
CA GLU A 182 -1.66 -10.49 7.17
C GLU A 182 -1.53 -11.98 6.84
N ASN A 183 -2.35 -12.81 7.48
CA ASN A 183 -2.33 -14.26 7.31
C ASN A 183 -2.96 -14.73 5.99
N GLY A 184 -3.52 -13.81 5.20
CA GLY A 184 -4.01 -14.10 3.85
C GLY A 184 -2.94 -14.71 2.97
N ARG A 185 -3.33 -15.74 2.20
CA ARG A 185 -2.43 -16.33 1.21
C ARG A 185 -2.32 -15.38 0.02
N TYR A 186 -1.11 -15.31 -0.50
CA TYR A 186 -0.86 -14.71 -1.80
C TYR A 186 -0.93 -15.83 -2.83
N CYS A 187 -1.99 -15.82 -3.63
CA CYS A 187 -2.28 -16.83 -4.64
C CYS A 187 -2.04 -16.20 -6.02
N PRO A 188 -0.79 -16.07 -6.49
CA PRO A 188 -0.55 -15.60 -7.86
C PRO A 188 -1.26 -16.53 -8.85
N THR A 189 -1.71 -15.99 -9.99
CA THR A 189 -2.16 -16.82 -11.11
C THR A 189 -1.11 -17.90 -11.39
N PRO A 190 -1.49 -19.18 -11.48
CA PRO A 190 -0.55 -20.23 -11.80
C PRO A 190 0.18 -19.87 -13.09
N THR A 191 1.48 -20.13 -13.14
CA THR A 191 2.25 -20.04 -14.38
C THR A 191 1.62 -20.92 -15.47
N ILE A 192 1.91 -20.66 -16.74
CA ILE A 192 1.44 -21.51 -17.86
C ILE A 192 1.78 -22.98 -17.60
N VAL A 193 2.93 -23.26 -17.00
CA VAL A 193 3.37 -24.62 -16.63
C VAL A 193 2.49 -25.21 -15.53
N GLU A 194 2.22 -24.45 -14.45
CA GLU A 194 1.37 -24.92 -13.35
C GLU A 194 -0.10 -25.11 -13.78
N ALA A 195 -0.62 -24.22 -14.62
CA ALA A 195 -1.95 -24.34 -15.22
C ALA A 195 -2.04 -25.56 -16.15
N ALA A 196 -1.03 -25.78 -17.00
CA ALA A 196 -0.95 -26.96 -17.87
C ALA A 196 -0.85 -28.26 -17.07
N MET A 197 -0.06 -28.28 -15.98
CA MET A 197 0.03 -29.43 -15.07
C MET A 197 -1.29 -29.71 -14.36
N ALA A 198 -2.02 -28.67 -13.93
CA ALA A 198 -3.34 -28.81 -13.32
C ALA A 198 -4.38 -29.36 -14.31
N LEU A 199 -4.36 -28.91 -15.57
CA LEU A 199 -5.19 -29.44 -16.64
C LEU A 199 -4.89 -30.92 -16.93
N TYR A 200 -3.60 -31.31 -17.01
CA TYR A 200 -3.20 -32.70 -17.23
C TYR A 200 -3.62 -33.63 -16.08
N ARG A 201 -3.53 -33.16 -14.84
CA ARG A 201 -3.98 -33.94 -13.65
C ARG A 201 -5.50 -34.13 -13.63
N GLY A 202 -6.27 -33.24 -14.25
CA GLY A 202 -7.72 -33.34 -14.39
C GLY A 202 -8.21 -34.13 -15.62
N HIS A 203 -7.31 -34.68 -16.44
CA HIS A 203 -7.64 -35.50 -17.63
C HIS A 203 -7.11 -36.93 -17.51
N SER A 204 -6.78 -37.35 -16.28
CA SER A 204 -6.40 -38.73 -15.94
C SER A 204 -7.55 -39.44 -15.22
N GLU A 205 -8.73 -39.48 -15.85
CA GLU A 205 -9.82 -40.43 -15.55
C GLU A 205 -10.33 -41.04 -16.86
#